data_AF-A0AAD9P2J0-F1
#
_entry.id   AF-A0AAD9P2J0-F1
#
_cell.length_a   1.000
_cell.length_b   1.000
_cell.length_c   1.000
_cell.angle_alpha   90.00
_cell.angle_beta   90.00
_cell.angle_gamma   90.00
#
_symmetry.space_group_name_H-M   'P 1'
#
loop_
_entity.id
_entity.type
_entity.pdbx_description
1 polymer ?
#
loop_
_entity_poly.entity_id
_entity_poly.type
_entity_poly.pdbx_seq_one_letter_code
_entity_poly.pdbx_strand_id
1 'polypeptide(L)'
;MCPCGLKARYTVQSCCPPSYMEGFMMRHLRSIMRITWVDKVASKEVLERTGLPSMEDLIRKNLRWTRHLMRISPNRLPNQILYSQLPSVHRKRGRPRLRFQDTIKRNQKLRDIKTDSWT
;
A
#
# COMPACT_ATOMS: atom_id res chain seq x y z
N MET A 1 -10.63 -8.00 9.92
CA MET A 1 -10.62 -9.31 9.21
C MET A 1 -10.60 -9.03 7.71
N CYS A 2 -9.65 -9.58 6.95
CA CYS A 2 -9.65 -9.43 5.49
C CYS A 2 -10.90 -10.11 4.90
N PRO A 3 -11.70 -9.45 4.03
CA PRO A 3 -12.84 -10.07 3.36
C PRO A 3 -12.42 -11.18 2.39
N CYS A 4 -11.11 -11.32 2.15
CA CYS A 4 -10.55 -12.29 1.22
C CYS A 4 -10.65 -13.76 1.68
N GLY A 5 -11.29 -14.07 2.82
CA GLY A 5 -11.55 -15.44 3.32
C GLY A 5 -10.31 -16.26 3.69
N LEU A 6 -9.15 -15.75 3.32
CA LEU A 6 -7.83 -16.18 3.70
C LEU A 6 -7.75 -16.01 5.24
N LYS A 7 -7.78 -17.14 5.99
CA LYS A 7 -7.48 -17.27 7.42
C LYS A 7 -5.97 -17.16 7.78
N ALA A 8 -5.61 -16.07 8.45
CA ALA A 8 -4.55 -16.02 9.47
C ALA A 8 -3.05 -16.09 9.05
N ARG A 9 -2.64 -15.84 7.79
CA ARG A 9 -1.18 -15.82 7.45
C ARG A 9 -0.65 -14.63 6.63
N TYR A 10 -1.43 -13.58 6.38
CA TYR A 10 -1.12 -12.49 5.44
C TYR A 10 -1.42 -11.12 6.03
N THR A 11 -0.55 -10.15 5.74
CA THR A 11 -0.84 -8.73 5.94
C THR A 11 -1.87 -8.28 4.89
N VAL A 12 -2.92 -7.57 5.33
CA VAL A 12 -4.01 -7.04 4.50
C VAL A 12 -3.48 -6.28 3.26
N GLN A 13 -2.37 -5.57 3.43
CA GLN A 13 -1.70 -4.76 2.42
C GLN A 13 -1.22 -5.56 1.19
N SER A 14 -0.83 -6.81 1.39
CA SER A 14 -0.28 -7.66 0.32
C SER A 14 -1.35 -8.25 -0.60
N CYS A 15 -2.63 -8.17 -0.23
CA CYS A 15 -3.72 -8.77 -0.99
C CYS A 15 -4.76 -7.74 -1.43
N CYS A 16 -5.14 -6.80 -0.57
CA CYS A 16 -6.27 -5.90 -0.82
C CYS A 16 -5.91 -4.62 -1.60
N PRO A 17 -6.88 -3.99 -2.28
CA PRO A 17 -6.69 -2.67 -2.90
C PRO A 17 -6.52 -1.58 -1.83
N PRO A 18 -5.88 -0.44 -2.15
CA PRO A 18 -5.67 0.65 -1.19
C PRO A 18 -6.96 1.23 -0.59
N SER A 19 -8.05 1.31 -1.36
CA SER A 19 -9.36 1.75 -0.86
C SER A 19 -9.88 0.90 0.29
N TYR A 20 -9.63 -0.41 0.25
CA TYR A 20 -9.99 -1.32 1.34
C TYR A 20 -9.18 -1.01 2.61
N MET A 21 -7.90 -0.68 2.46
CA MET A 21 -7.07 -0.32 3.61
C MET A 21 -7.53 0.98 4.26
N GLU A 22 -7.92 1.96 3.46
CA GLU A 22 -8.48 3.22 3.97
C GLU A 22 -9.75 2.97 4.77
N GLY A 23 -10.71 2.21 4.24
CA GLY A 23 -11.92 1.86 4.97
C GLY A 23 -11.63 1.06 6.26
N PHE A 24 -10.66 0.14 6.20
CA PHE A 24 -10.20 -0.61 7.38
C PHE A 24 -9.62 0.33 8.45
N MET A 25 -8.73 1.26 8.07
CA MET A 25 -8.15 2.24 8.98
C MET A 25 -9.23 3.11 9.60
N MET A 26 -10.15 3.67 8.81
CA MET A 26 -11.23 4.53 9.32
C MET A 26 -12.13 3.82 10.32
N ARG A 27 -12.47 2.55 10.07
CA ARG A 27 -13.27 1.75 11.00
C ARG A 27 -12.57 1.61 12.36
N HIS A 28 -11.26 1.36 12.37
CA HIS A 28 -10.51 1.19 13.62
C HIS A 28 -10.29 2.54 14.33
N LEU A 29 -9.94 3.59 13.59
CA LEU A 29 -9.76 4.94 14.16
C LEU A 29 -11.05 5.47 14.79
N ARG A 30 -12.19 5.30 14.12
CA ARG A 30 -13.51 5.66 14.68
C ARG A 30 -13.85 4.83 15.92
N SER A 31 -13.53 3.53 15.92
CA SER A 31 -13.74 2.67 17.10
C SER A 31 -12.89 3.09 18.29
N ILE A 32 -11.62 3.45 18.07
CA ILE A 32 -10.69 3.89 19.13
C ILE A 32 -11.14 5.23 19.71
N MET A 33 -11.54 6.18 18.85
CA MET A 33 -12.01 7.50 19.26
C MET A 33 -13.49 7.53 19.69
N ARG A 34 -14.17 6.37 19.70
CA ARG A 34 -15.59 6.24 20.03
C ARG A 34 -16.51 7.13 19.19
N ILE A 35 -16.18 7.34 17.92
CA ILE A 35 -16.98 8.11 16.97
C ILE A 35 -18.06 7.20 16.39
N THR A 36 -19.30 7.59 16.57
CA THR A 36 -20.48 6.90 16.07
C THR A 36 -20.99 7.56 14.78
N TRP A 37 -21.99 6.93 14.15
CA TRP A 37 -22.65 7.51 12.99
C TRP A 37 -23.42 8.80 13.31
N VAL A 38 -23.81 9.01 14.57
CA VAL A 38 -24.55 10.21 15.03
C VAL A 38 -23.69 11.46 14.96
N ASP A 39 -22.38 11.32 15.21
CA ASP A 39 -21.44 12.43 15.27
C ASP A 39 -21.17 13.07 13.90
N LYS A 40 -21.50 12.38 12.79
CA LYS A 40 -21.34 12.85 11.40
C LYS A 40 -19.94 13.41 11.06
N VAL A 41 -18.91 12.96 11.77
CA VAL A 41 -17.53 13.43 11.61
C VAL A 41 -16.94 12.93 10.29
N ALA A 42 -16.37 13.86 9.50
CA ALA A 42 -15.74 13.53 8.23
C ALA A 42 -14.45 12.73 8.43
N SER A 43 -14.12 11.81 7.51
CA SER A 43 -12.89 10.99 7.59
C SER A 43 -11.61 11.83 7.61
N LYS A 44 -11.60 13.01 6.98
CA LYS A 44 -10.46 13.94 7.02
C LYS A 44 -10.22 14.47 8.44
N GLU A 45 -11.28 14.85 9.13
CA GLU A 45 -11.21 15.34 10.50
C GLU A 45 -10.74 14.24 11.48
N VAL A 46 -11.16 12.99 11.26
CA VAL A 46 -10.65 11.81 11.99
C VAL A 46 -9.12 11.68 11.85
N LEU A 47 -8.58 11.92 10.64
CA LEU A 47 -7.13 11.87 10.40
C LEU A 47 -6.39 13.04 11.03
N GLU A 48 -6.95 14.26 10.92
CA GLU A 48 -6.36 15.46 11.52
C GLU A 48 -6.25 15.35 13.04
N ARG A 49 -7.32 14.88 13.71
CA ARG A 49 -7.33 14.64 15.17
C ARG A 49 -6.29 13.61 15.61
N THR A 50 -5.98 12.63 14.75
CA THR A 50 -5.02 11.57 15.06
C THR A 50 -3.59 11.89 14.61
N GLY A 51 -3.40 12.97 13.84
CA GLY A 51 -2.12 13.30 13.21
C GLY A 51 -1.64 12.24 12.22
N LEU A 52 -2.55 11.38 11.73
CA LEU A 52 -2.20 10.27 10.85
C LEU A 52 -2.34 10.66 9.37
N PRO A 53 -1.43 10.20 8.50
CA PRO A 53 -1.54 10.45 7.06
C PRO A 53 -2.70 9.67 6.44
N SER A 54 -3.30 10.23 5.39
CA SER A 54 -4.25 9.50 4.56
C SER A 54 -3.57 8.36 3.80
N MET A 55 -4.34 7.37 3.35
CA MET A 55 -3.86 6.32 2.46
C MET A 55 -3.23 6.91 1.18
N GLU A 56 -3.77 8.02 0.67
CA GLU A 56 -3.20 8.71 -0.49
C GLU A 56 -1.80 9.29 -0.21
N ASP A 57 -1.61 9.87 0.97
CA ASP A 57 -0.31 10.41 1.40
C ASP A 57 0.73 9.32 1.57
N LEU A 58 0.33 8.16 2.08
CA LEU A 58 1.18 6.98 2.19
C LEU A 58 1.63 6.47 0.80
N ILE A 59 0.70 6.41 -0.17
CA ILE A 59 1.03 6.06 -1.57
C ILE A 59 2.01 7.09 -2.14
N ARG A 60 1.78 8.39 -1.90
CA ARG A 60 2.66 9.46 -2.38
C ARG A 60 4.07 9.35 -1.78
N LYS A 61 4.18 9.08 -0.47
CA LYS A 61 5.47 8.83 0.20
C LYS A 61 6.18 7.60 -0.36
N ASN A 62 5.44 6.52 -0.60
CA ASN A 62 5.98 5.31 -1.21
C ASN A 62 6.58 5.60 -2.60
N LEU A 63 5.84 6.29 -3.48
CA LEU A 63 6.33 6.63 -4.83
C LEU A 63 7.52 7.60 -4.81
N ARG A 64 7.55 8.55 -3.88
CA ARG A 64 8.71 9.44 -3.70
C ARG A 64 9.95 8.66 -3.28
N TRP A 65 9.79 7.73 -2.33
CA TRP A 65 10.87 6.87 -1.86
C TRP A 65 11.38 5.96 -2.98
N THR A 66 10.49 5.36 -3.78
CA THR A 66 10.92 4.51 -4.90
C THR A 66 11.65 5.30 -5.97
N ARG A 67 11.20 6.53 -6.26
CA ARG A 67 11.91 7.43 -7.18
C ARG A 67 13.29 7.81 -6.64
N HIS A 68 13.43 7.96 -5.32
CA HIS A 68 14.74 8.15 -4.70
C HIS A 68 15.62 6.92 -4.88
N LEU A 69 15.10 5.71 -4.64
CA LEU A 69 15.86 4.46 -4.87
C LEU A 69 16.36 4.31 -6.31
N MET A 70 15.57 4.72 -7.31
CA MET A 70 16.00 4.68 -8.72
C MET A 70 17.22 5.58 -9.01
N ARG A 71 17.40 6.65 -8.22
CA ARG A 71 18.55 7.56 -8.37
C ARG A 71 19.78 7.07 -7.62
N ILE A 72 19.62 6.12 -6.69
CA ILE A 72 20.73 5.49 -5.98
C ILE A 72 21.42 4.53 -6.95
N SER A 73 22.76 4.49 -6.92
CA SER A 73 23.55 3.62 -7.78
C SER A 73 23.18 2.13 -7.58
N PRO A 74 23.20 1.33 -8.67
CA PRO A 74 22.77 -0.08 -8.63
C PRO A 74 23.67 -0.96 -7.75
N ASN A 75 24.88 -0.50 -7.43
CA ASN A 75 25.82 -1.20 -6.56
C ASN A 75 25.46 -1.09 -5.06
N ARG A 76 24.48 -0.24 -4.71
CA ARG A 76 24.08 -0.04 -3.31
C ARG A 76 22.96 -1.00 -2.94
N LEU A 77 23.06 -1.55 -1.73
CA LEU A 77 22.13 -2.53 -1.18
C LEU A 77 20.64 -2.17 -1.36
N PRO A 78 20.16 -0.93 -1.13
CA PRO A 78 18.74 -0.62 -1.27
C PRO A 78 18.21 -0.80 -2.69
N ASN A 79 19.02 -0.44 -3.70
CA ASN A 79 18.67 -0.64 -5.10
C ASN A 79 18.72 -2.14 -5.44
N GLN A 80 19.77 -2.84 -5.02
CA GLN A 80 19.87 -4.30 -5.20
C GLN A 80 18.69 -5.06 -4.59
N ILE A 81 18.27 -4.73 -3.37
CA ILE A 81 17.11 -5.36 -2.70
C ILE A 81 15.81 -5.06 -3.45
N LEU A 82 15.67 -3.87 -4.03
CA LEU A 82 14.50 -3.53 -4.83
C LEU A 82 14.40 -4.42 -6.06
N TYR A 83 15.51 -4.68 -6.76
CA TYR A 83 15.55 -5.46 -7.99
C TYR A 83 15.84 -6.96 -7.80
N SER A 84 16.24 -7.40 -6.61
CA SER A 84 16.57 -8.82 -6.31
C SER A 84 15.37 -9.76 -6.38
N GLN A 85 14.16 -9.23 -6.48
CA GLN A 85 12.92 -10.00 -6.58
C GLN A 85 12.78 -10.64 -7.98
N LEU A 86 13.43 -11.79 -8.18
CA LEU A 86 13.49 -12.60 -9.41
C LEU A 86 12.16 -12.65 -10.20
N PRO A 87 12.05 -12.05 -11.41
CA PRO A 87 10.80 -12.00 -12.17
C PRO A 87 10.26 -13.39 -12.56
N SER A 88 11.13 -14.39 -12.65
CA SER A 88 10.88 -15.70 -13.28
C SER A 88 10.37 -16.82 -12.35
N VAL A 89 10.34 -16.64 -11.03
CA VAL A 89 9.92 -17.72 -10.12
C VAL A 89 8.45 -18.11 -10.35
N HIS A 90 8.20 -19.40 -10.59
CA HIS A 90 6.86 -20.00 -10.74
C HIS A 90 5.91 -19.54 -9.63
N ARG A 91 4.80 -18.90 -10.01
CA ARG A 91 3.79 -18.40 -9.07
C ARG A 91 2.57 -19.32 -9.06
N LYS A 92 2.04 -19.58 -7.87
CA LYS A 92 0.79 -20.33 -7.73
C LYS A 92 -0.33 -19.65 -8.51
N ARG A 93 -1.10 -20.43 -9.27
CA ARG A 93 -2.30 -19.96 -9.98
C ARG A 93 -3.31 -19.38 -8.98
N GLY A 94 -3.99 -18.29 -9.33
CA GLY A 94 -4.97 -17.60 -8.48
C GLY A 94 -4.52 -16.21 -8.04
N ARG A 95 -4.54 -15.92 -6.73
CA ARG A 95 -4.12 -14.63 -6.14
C ARG A 95 -2.80 -14.76 -5.38
N PRO A 96 -1.64 -14.77 -6.08
CA PRO A 96 -0.33 -14.68 -5.43
C PRO A 96 -0.22 -13.46 -4.52
N ARG A 97 0.66 -13.56 -3.52
CA ARG A 97 1.07 -12.40 -2.74
C ARG A 97 1.78 -11.41 -3.65
N LEU A 98 1.42 -10.14 -3.51
CA LEU A 98 2.14 -9.08 -4.19
C LEU A 98 3.54 -8.98 -3.60
N ARG A 99 4.49 -8.82 -4.49
CA ARG A 99 5.82 -8.41 -4.10
C ARG A 99 5.85 -6.90 -3.87
N PHE A 100 6.98 -6.42 -3.36
CA PHE A 100 7.19 -4.99 -3.19
C PHE A 100 7.12 -4.28 -4.54
N GLN A 101 7.77 -4.82 -5.58
CA GLN A 101 7.69 -4.31 -6.95
C GLN A 101 6.26 -4.27 -7.49
N ASP A 102 5.46 -5.32 -7.26
CA ASP A 102 4.06 -5.38 -7.73
C ASP A 102 3.21 -4.30 -7.03
N THR A 103 3.53 -3.99 -5.77
CA THR A 103 2.87 -2.91 -5.01
C THR A 103 3.21 -1.53 -5.58
N ILE A 104 4.46 -1.31 -5.99
CA ILE A 104 4.89 -0.07 -6.64
C ILE A 104 4.20 0.10 -8.00
N LYS A 105 4.19 -0.95 -8.83
CA LYS A 105 3.50 -0.95 -10.13
C LYS A 105 2.02 -0.63 -9.97
N ARG A 106 1.37 -1.18 -8.94
CA ARG A 106 -0.01 -0.80 -8.60
C ARG A 106 -0.13 0.67 -8.22
N ASN A 107 0.73 1.16 -7.32
CA ASN A 107 0.70 2.55 -6.87
C ASN A 107 0.90 3.54 -8.02
N GLN A 108 1.74 3.20 -9.00
CA GLN A 108 1.93 3.97 -10.23
C GLN A 108 0.66 3.99 -11.09
N LYS A 109 0.03 2.82 -11.30
CA LYS A 109 -1.24 2.72 -12.02
C LYS A 109 -2.37 3.52 -11.37
N LEU A 110 -2.43 3.54 -10.04
CA LEU A 110 -3.41 4.35 -9.29
C LEU A 110 -3.22 5.86 -9.45
N ARG A 111 -2.07 6.28 -9.97
CA ARG A 111 -1.68 7.68 -10.15
C ARG A 111 -1.49 8.02 -11.63
N ASP A 112 -1.94 7.14 -12.52
CA ASP A 112 -1.81 7.26 -13.98
C ASP A 112 -0.38 7.51 -14.46
N ILE A 113 0.61 6.99 -13.73
CA ILE A 113 2.03 7.06 -14.10
C ILE A 113 2.31 5.88 -15.03
N LYS A 114 2.81 6.17 -16.24
CA LYS A 114 3.25 5.16 -17.22
C LYS A 114 4.27 4.22 -16.56
N THR A 115 3.97 2.93 -16.56
CA THR A 115 4.78 1.89 -15.91
C THR A 115 5.97 1.43 -16.75
N ASP A 116 6.08 1.94 -17.96
CA ASP A 116 6.83 1.30 -19.06
C ASP A 116 8.33 1.61 -19.01
N SER A 117 8.76 2.53 -18.15
CA SER A 117 10.17 2.86 -17.89
C SER A 117 10.82 2.01 -16.78
N TRP A 118 10.11 1.02 -16.24
CA TRP A 118 10.59 0.09 -15.21
C TRP A 118 11.04 -1.27 -15.77
N THR A 119 11.33 -1.32 -17.07
CA THR A 119 11.87 -2.45 -17.82
C THR A 119 12.92 -1.95 -18.78
#